data_AF-A0A9W8VE23-F1
#
_entry.id   AF-A0A9W8VE23-F1
#
_cell.length_a   1.000
_cell.length_b   1.000
_cell.length_c   1.000
_cell.angle_alpha   90.00
_cell.angle_beta   90.00
_cell.angle_gamma   90.00
#
_symmetry.space_group_name_H-M   'P 1'
#
loop_
_entity.id
_entity.type
_entity.pdbx_description
1 polymer ?
#
loop_
_entity_poly.entity_id
_entity_poly.type
_entity_poly.pdbx_seq_one_letter_code
_entity_poly.pdbx_strand_id
1 'polypeptide(L)'
;MEDLLLSGERANPILHQFSNARNQVPSVLAGTLVTGMYLEAKYNFGDDLRVLSKIKRARNAYFQAEKQNRISMWYALSETCKRQWNNRAIWFRERSLTFGALYLEVTQYANWLLEQGVRPGDAVALYMKNCPEFIILWFATVCIGAFPALVNYNLEAETLLHCLEICETKLLLTSADKDCQDRIERWQKSIEAKSIRIINIEETVRQDIARMRLEAPCDSYRDSVTGDTPFCLVFTR
;
A
#
# COMPACT_ATOMS: atom_id res chain seq x y z
N MET A 1 -24.52 44.01 -52.54
CA MET A 1 -24.84 45.44 -52.52
C MET A 1 -25.23 45.75 -51.08
N GLU A 2 -24.39 46.29 -50.21
CA GLU A 2 -23.15 47.04 -50.36
C GLU A 2 -22.24 46.76 -49.14
N ASP A 3 -20.93 46.67 -49.41
CA ASP A 3 -19.74 47.10 -48.66
C ASP A 3 -19.83 47.27 -47.12
N LEU A 4 -19.04 46.49 -46.37
CA LEU A 4 -17.64 46.72 -45.95
C LEU A 4 -17.48 47.78 -44.83
N LEU A 5 -16.83 47.32 -43.75
CA LEU A 5 -16.00 48.07 -42.80
C LEU A 5 -16.72 49.03 -41.84
N LEU A 6 -16.85 48.62 -40.57
CA LEU A 6 -16.33 49.36 -39.40
C LEU A 6 -16.73 48.66 -38.08
N SER A 7 -15.84 48.80 -37.09
CA SER A 7 -15.89 48.30 -35.70
C SER A 7 -15.60 46.80 -35.56
N GLY A 8 -14.57 46.34 -34.86
CA GLY A 8 -13.68 46.98 -33.91
C GLY A 8 -13.26 45.88 -32.93
N GLU A 9 -12.03 45.40 -33.08
CA GLU A 9 -11.42 44.37 -32.25
C GLU A 9 -11.60 44.69 -30.76
N ARG A 10 -12.22 43.77 -29.99
CA ARG A 10 -12.09 43.77 -28.53
C ARG A 10 -10.84 42.99 -28.17
N ALA A 11 -9.74 43.72 -28.00
CA ALA A 11 -8.47 43.22 -27.53
C ALA A 11 -8.59 42.60 -26.12
N ASN A 12 -7.95 41.45 -25.95
CA ASN A 12 -7.86 40.69 -24.69
C ASN A 12 -6.85 41.38 -23.73
N PRO A 13 -7.21 41.70 -22.48
CA PRO A 13 -6.41 42.56 -21.59
C PRO A 13 -5.08 41.96 -21.08
N ILE A 14 -4.72 40.74 -21.48
CA ILE A 14 -3.47 40.07 -21.07
C ILE A 14 -2.24 40.61 -21.84
N LEU A 15 -2.43 41.25 -22.99
CA LEU A 15 -1.31 41.73 -23.83
C LEU A 15 -0.73 43.09 -23.40
N HIS A 16 -1.38 43.83 -22.50
CA HIS A 16 -0.94 45.17 -22.12
C HIS A 16 0.07 45.24 -20.96
N GLN A 17 0.30 44.14 -20.23
CA GLN A 17 1.26 44.13 -19.11
C GLN A 17 2.72 43.86 -19.51
N PHE A 18 3.02 43.60 -20.80
CA PHE A 18 4.39 43.32 -21.26
C PHE A 18 5.08 44.49 -21.97
N SER A 19 4.50 45.70 -21.97
CA SER A 19 5.05 46.83 -22.75
C SER A 19 6.28 47.51 -22.12
N ASN A 20 6.54 47.37 -20.81
CA ASN A 20 7.56 48.16 -20.11
C ASN A 20 8.73 47.37 -19.48
N ALA A 21 9.11 46.24 -20.07
CA ALA A 21 10.38 45.57 -19.76
C ALA A 21 11.22 45.37 -21.04
N ARG A 22 11.39 46.45 -21.80
CA ARG A 22 12.34 46.52 -22.92
C ARG A 22 13.75 46.76 -22.36
N ASN A 23 14.27 45.82 -21.58
CA ASN A 23 15.68 45.74 -21.24
C ASN A 23 16.14 44.27 -21.29
N GLN A 24 16.64 43.93 -22.48
CA GLN A 24 17.63 42.89 -22.79
C GLN A 24 17.59 41.61 -21.93
N VAL A 25 16.70 40.69 -22.29
CA VAL A 25 17.08 39.27 -22.24
C VAL A 25 17.83 38.98 -23.54
N PRO A 26 19.14 38.65 -23.52
CA PRO A 26 19.88 38.36 -24.74
C PRO A 26 19.17 37.28 -25.55
N SER A 27 19.01 37.47 -26.86
CA SER A 27 18.34 36.52 -27.77
C SER A 27 18.92 35.10 -27.68
N VAL A 28 20.22 34.98 -27.35
CA VAL A 28 20.90 33.72 -27.04
C VAL A 28 20.27 33.00 -25.85
N LEU A 29 19.92 33.73 -24.78
CA LEU A 29 19.32 33.16 -23.57
C LEU A 29 17.91 32.61 -23.86
N ALA A 30 17.13 33.30 -24.68
CA ALA A 30 15.81 32.83 -25.12
C ALA A 30 15.93 31.57 -26.01
N GLY A 31 16.89 31.55 -26.95
CA GLY A 31 17.17 30.37 -27.77
C GLY A 31 17.61 29.16 -26.93
N THR A 32 18.55 29.35 -26.00
CA THR A 32 19.03 28.29 -25.09
C THR A 32 17.91 27.78 -24.16
N LEU A 33 17.04 28.66 -23.66
CA LEU A 33 15.90 28.26 -22.83
C LEU A 33 14.87 27.44 -23.63
N VAL A 34 14.53 27.84 -24.86
CA VAL A 34 13.61 27.09 -25.72
C VAL A 34 14.22 25.74 -26.13
N THR A 35 15.49 25.70 -26.51
CA THR A 35 16.18 24.43 -26.80
C THR A 35 16.26 23.56 -25.56
N GLY A 36 16.56 24.13 -24.39
CA GLY A 36 16.56 23.41 -23.11
C GLY A 36 15.19 22.84 -22.76
N MET A 37 14.11 23.61 -22.93
CA MET A 37 12.73 23.15 -22.72
C MET A 37 12.32 22.07 -23.73
N TYR A 38 12.74 22.18 -24.99
CA TYR A 38 12.50 21.15 -26.00
C TYR A 38 13.28 19.87 -25.71
N LEU A 39 14.53 19.97 -25.26
CA LEU A 39 15.34 18.83 -24.84
C LEU A 39 14.77 18.17 -23.58
N GLU A 40 14.32 18.95 -22.59
CA GLU A 40 13.63 18.43 -21.41
C GLU A 40 12.31 17.76 -21.79
N ALA A 41 11.48 18.37 -22.64
CA ALA A 41 10.22 17.77 -23.09
C ALA A 41 10.41 16.52 -23.96
N LYS A 42 11.55 16.41 -24.67
CA LYS A 42 11.87 15.29 -25.56
C LYS A 42 12.56 14.14 -24.83
N TYR A 43 13.35 14.43 -23.80
CA TYR A 43 14.23 13.44 -23.16
C TYR A 43 14.02 13.29 -21.64
N ASN A 44 13.19 14.11 -20.99
CA ASN A 44 12.81 14.03 -19.57
C ASN A 44 13.98 13.92 -18.57
N PHE A 45 15.14 14.50 -18.88
CA PHE A 45 16.35 14.37 -18.04
C PHE A 45 16.16 14.86 -16.60
N GLY A 46 15.40 15.93 -16.38
CA GLY A 46 15.11 16.44 -15.05
C GLY A 46 14.16 15.55 -14.24
N ASP A 47 13.27 14.78 -14.89
CA ASP A 47 12.50 13.73 -14.22
C ASP A 47 13.40 12.56 -13.82
N ASP A 48 14.31 12.15 -14.71
CA ASP A 48 15.28 11.09 -14.44
C ASP A 48 16.20 11.44 -13.27
N LEU A 49 16.74 12.66 -13.22
CA LEU A 49 17.55 13.13 -12.09
C LEU A 49 16.75 13.18 -10.78
N ARG A 50 15.47 13.57 -10.83
CA ARG A 50 14.59 13.54 -9.66
C ARG A 50 14.35 12.11 -9.18
N VAL A 51 14.11 11.18 -10.09
CA VAL A 51 13.98 9.74 -9.80
C VAL A 51 15.25 9.21 -9.16
N LEU A 52 16.43 9.49 -9.73
CA LEU A 52 17.72 9.09 -9.16
C LEU A 52 17.92 9.66 -7.75
N SER A 53 17.56 10.92 -7.51
CA SER A 53 17.64 11.52 -6.17
C SER A 53 16.71 10.86 -5.15
N LYS A 54 15.51 10.42 -5.59
CA LYS A 54 14.55 9.68 -4.76
C LYS A 54 15.07 8.28 -4.45
N ILE A 55 15.61 7.59 -5.45
CA ILE A 55 16.24 6.27 -5.28
C ILE A 55 17.40 6.35 -4.29
N LYS A 56 18.28 7.35 -4.42
CA LYS A 56 19.41 7.55 -3.49
C LYS A 56 18.92 7.79 -2.06
N ARG A 57 17.89 8.61 -1.87
CA ARG A 57 17.28 8.86 -0.55
C ARG A 57 16.63 7.60 0.04
N ALA A 58 15.85 6.87 -0.75
CA ALA A 58 15.22 5.62 -0.34
C ALA A 58 16.26 4.57 0.05
N ARG A 59 17.33 4.44 -0.73
CA ARG A 59 18.46 3.55 -0.43
C ARG A 59 19.15 3.91 0.89
N ASN A 60 19.42 5.19 1.13
CA ASN A 60 20.02 5.62 2.39
C ASN A 60 19.10 5.37 3.59
N ALA A 61 17.80 5.63 3.44
CA ALA A 61 16.81 5.34 4.48
C ALA A 61 16.72 3.83 4.78
N TYR A 62 16.76 2.98 3.74
CA TYR A 62 16.83 1.53 3.89
C TYR A 62 18.06 1.09 4.69
N PHE A 63 19.26 1.54 4.31
CA PHE A 63 20.49 1.17 5.03
C PHE A 63 20.52 1.69 6.47
N GLN A 64 19.84 2.80 6.77
CA GLN A 64 19.69 3.28 8.14
C GLN A 64 18.73 2.39 8.94
N ALA A 65 17.59 2.01 8.34
CA ALA A 65 16.62 1.11 8.95
C ALA A 65 17.23 -0.26 9.25
N GLU A 66 18.02 -0.82 8.32
CA GLU A 66 18.76 -2.07 8.51
C GLU A 66 19.72 -2.01 9.70
N LYS A 67 20.52 -0.94 9.82
CA LYS A 67 21.41 -0.73 10.97
C LYS A 67 20.69 -0.63 12.32
N GLN A 68 19.41 -0.24 12.30
CA GLN A 68 18.58 -0.08 13.50
C GLN A 68 17.70 -1.30 13.77
N ASN A 69 17.81 -2.37 12.95
CA ASN A 69 16.91 -3.52 12.95
C ASN A 69 15.42 -3.14 12.75
N ARG A 70 15.17 -2.11 11.93
CA ARG A 70 13.84 -1.53 11.67
C ARG A 70 13.41 -1.65 10.21
N ILE A 71 13.75 -2.75 9.55
CA ILE A 71 13.43 -2.98 8.13
C ILE A 71 11.95 -3.22 7.90
N SER A 72 11.25 -3.85 8.87
CA SER A 72 9.83 -4.18 8.73
C SER A 72 8.98 -2.95 8.37
N MET A 73 8.08 -3.12 7.40
CA MET A 73 7.19 -2.03 6.95
C MET A 73 6.27 -1.52 8.06
N TRP A 74 6.09 -2.29 9.14
CA TRP A 74 5.40 -1.86 10.35
C TRP A 74 5.91 -0.51 10.88
N TYR A 75 7.22 -0.26 10.83
CA TYR A 75 7.78 0.99 11.34
C TYR A 75 7.35 2.20 10.51
N ALA A 76 7.40 2.09 9.18
CA ALA A 76 6.93 3.14 8.27
C ALA A 76 5.43 3.42 8.43
N LEU A 77 4.61 2.36 8.57
CA LEU A 77 3.17 2.50 8.81
C LEU A 77 2.91 3.17 10.16
N SER A 78 3.45 2.61 11.25
CA SER A 78 3.19 3.09 12.62
C SER A 78 3.61 4.54 12.82
N GLU A 79 4.74 4.96 12.27
CA GLU A 79 5.20 6.36 12.29
C GLU A 79 4.24 7.27 11.51
N THR A 80 3.78 6.82 10.34
CA THR A 80 2.80 7.57 9.54
C THR A 80 1.47 7.68 10.30
N CYS A 81 1.01 6.60 10.92
CA CYS A 81 -0.23 6.60 11.68
C CYS A 81 -0.16 7.58 12.86
N LYS A 82 0.95 7.56 13.61
CA LYS A 82 1.18 8.48 14.73
C LYS A 82 1.22 9.94 14.26
N ARG A 83 1.84 10.22 13.11
CA ARG A 83 1.93 11.59 12.55
C ARG A 83 0.62 12.11 11.97
N GLN A 84 -0.26 11.23 11.50
CA GLN A 84 -1.48 11.59 10.76
C GLN A 84 -2.76 11.13 11.47
N TRP A 85 -2.71 10.97 12.80
CA TRP A 85 -3.72 10.26 13.62
C TRP A 85 -5.18 10.53 13.24
N ASN A 86 -5.58 11.79 13.06
CA ASN A 86 -6.96 12.18 12.77
C ASN A 86 -7.31 12.18 11.28
N ASN A 87 -6.33 12.04 10.39
CA ASN A 87 -6.57 12.06 8.96
C ASN A 87 -7.12 10.71 8.50
N ARG A 88 -7.95 10.75 7.45
CA ARG A 88 -8.51 9.54 6.83
C ARG A 88 -7.40 8.71 6.18
N ALA A 89 -7.35 7.42 6.52
CA ALA A 89 -6.41 6.43 5.98
C ALA A 89 -7.10 5.49 4.99
N ILE A 90 -8.25 4.94 5.35
CA ILE A 90 -9.02 4.00 4.53
C ILE A 90 -10.43 4.55 4.34
N TRP A 91 -10.92 4.48 3.10
CA TRP A 91 -12.31 4.73 2.77
C TRP A 91 -12.84 3.52 2.00
N PHE A 92 -13.93 2.93 2.50
CA PHE A 92 -14.53 1.75 1.91
C PHE A 92 -16.04 1.78 2.11
N ARG A 93 -16.79 1.95 1.00
CA ARG A 93 -18.25 2.12 1.02
C ARG A 93 -18.64 3.25 1.99
N GLU A 94 -19.49 2.97 2.96
CA GLU A 94 -19.96 3.91 3.98
C GLU A 94 -19.01 4.02 5.19
N ARG A 95 -17.99 3.15 5.29
CA ARG A 95 -17.01 3.15 6.39
C ARG A 95 -15.76 3.94 6.01
N SER A 96 -15.23 4.68 6.99
CA SER A 96 -13.96 5.39 6.88
C SER A 96 -13.16 5.17 8.16
N LEU A 97 -11.87 4.85 8.01
CA LEU A 97 -10.94 4.74 9.13
C LEU A 97 -9.93 5.89 9.08
N THR A 98 -9.68 6.49 10.24
CA THR A 98 -8.54 7.39 10.41
C THR A 98 -7.26 6.58 10.56
N PHE A 99 -6.11 7.23 10.41
CA PHE A 99 -4.81 6.61 10.68
C PHE A 99 -4.68 6.10 12.13
N GLY A 100 -5.26 6.81 13.09
CA GLY A 100 -5.32 6.37 14.49
C GLY A 100 -6.15 5.11 14.66
N ALA A 101 -7.35 5.07 14.06
CA ALA A 101 -8.19 3.87 14.07
C ALA A 101 -7.50 2.69 13.38
N LEU A 102 -6.86 2.92 12.23
CA LEU A 102 -6.08 1.91 11.53
C LEU A 102 -4.94 1.36 12.39
N TYR A 103 -4.19 2.21 13.08
CA TYR A 103 -3.13 1.78 13.98
C TYR A 103 -3.68 0.85 15.07
N LEU A 104 -4.75 1.27 15.75
CA LEU A 104 -5.38 0.50 16.81
C LEU A 104 -5.90 -0.85 16.29
N GLU A 105 -6.65 -0.86 15.18
CA GLU A 105 -7.14 -2.11 14.58
C GLU A 105 -5.96 -3.03 14.20
N VAL A 106 -4.90 -2.51 13.55
CA VAL A 106 -3.72 -3.32 13.22
C VAL A 106 -3.06 -3.92 14.46
N THR A 107 -2.93 -3.16 15.56
CA THR A 107 -2.36 -3.70 16.81
C THR A 107 -3.22 -4.81 17.42
N GLN A 108 -4.55 -4.66 17.37
CA GLN A 108 -5.46 -5.68 17.90
C GLN A 108 -5.40 -6.97 17.08
N TYR A 109 -5.45 -6.85 15.75
CA TYR A 109 -5.30 -7.99 14.85
C TYR A 109 -3.91 -8.64 15.01
N ALA A 110 -2.84 -7.86 15.22
CA ALA A 110 -1.50 -8.38 15.44
C ALA A 110 -1.44 -9.23 16.72
N ASN A 111 -1.97 -8.73 17.83
CA ASN A 111 -2.05 -9.49 19.07
C ASN A 111 -2.92 -10.75 18.92
N TRP A 112 -4.04 -10.65 18.20
CA TRP A 112 -4.90 -11.80 17.92
C TRP A 112 -4.18 -12.88 17.11
N LEU A 113 -3.42 -12.51 16.07
CA LEU A 113 -2.63 -13.46 15.28
C LEU A 113 -1.61 -14.23 16.14
N LEU A 114 -0.99 -13.57 17.11
CA LEU A 114 -0.08 -14.22 18.07
C LEU A 114 -0.80 -15.26 18.94
N GLU A 115 -2.03 -14.97 19.37
CA GLU A 115 -2.90 -15.93 20.09
C GLU A 115 -3.36 -17.07 19.19
N GLN A 116 -3.56 -16.81 17.89
CA GLN A 116 -3.76 -17.86 16.90
C GLN A 116 -2.49 -18.68 16.64
N GLY A 117 -1.36 -18.38 17.31
CA GLY A 117 -0.14 -19.16 17.22
C GLY A 117 0.75 -18.80 16.03
N VAL A 118 0.48 -17.71 15.32
CA VAL A 118 1.38 -17.19 14.28
C VAL A 118 2.67 -16.72 14.96
N ARG A 119 3.81 -16.98 14.30
CA ARG A 119 5.15 -16.63 14.76
C ARG A 119 5.90 -15.83 13.69
N PRO A 120 6.96 -15.10 14.08
CA PRO A 120 7.82 -14.43 13.12
C PRO A 120 8.33 -15.40 12.05
N GLY A 121 8.32 -14.97 10.79
CA GLY A 121 8.69 -15.79 9.63
C GLY A 121 7.59 -16.70 9.09
N ASP A 122 6.44 -16.84 9.77
CA ASP A 122 5.31 -17.60 9.22
C ASP A 122 4.64 -16.84 8.06
N ALA A 123 4.11 -17.60 7.10
CA ALA A 123 3.19 -17.09 6.09
C ALA A 123 1.74 -17.14 6.62
N VAL A 124 0.99 -16.05 6.46
CA VAL A 124 -0.46 -16.00 6.72
C VAL A 124 -1.20 -15.78 5.41
N ALA A 125 -2.00 -16.75 4.97
CA ALA A 125 -2.72 -16.65 3.71
C ALA A 125 -4.00 -15.81 3.88
N LEU A 126 -4.17 -14.81 3.03
CA LEU A 126 -5.33 -13.93 2.98
C LEU A 126 -6.09 -14.22 1.69
N TYR A 127 -7.25 -14.89 1.82
CA TYR A 127 -8.18 -15.18 0.74
C TYR A 127 -9.44 -14.34 0.95
N MET A 128 -9.40 -13.11 0.45
CA MET A 128 -10.42 -12.10 0.76
C MET A 128 -10.73 -11.24 -0.46
N LYS A 129 -11.96 -10.71 -0.50
CA LYS A 129 -12.28 -9.57 -1.36
C LYS A 129 -11.70 -8.28 -0.78
N ASN A 130 -11.75 -7.22 -1.60
CA ASN A 130 -11.40 -5.88 -1.14
C ASN A 130 -12.32 -5.46 0.01
N CYS A 131 -11.75 -5.36 1.21
CA CYS A 131 -12.37 -4.85 2.42
C CYS A 131 -11.30 -4.18 3.32
N PRO A 132 -11.68 -3.36 4.31
CA PRO A 132 -10.73 -2.78 5.26
C PRO A 132 -9.89 -3.83 5.98
N GLU A 133 -10.51 -4.96 6.36
CA GLU A 133 -9.88 -6.06 7.09
C GLU A 133 -8.69 -6.65 6.33
N PHE A 134 -8.74 -6.67 4.99
CA PHE A 134 -7.61 -7.12 4.16
C PHE A 134 -6.35 -6.29 4.41
N ILE A 135 -6.48 -4.95 4.41
CA ILE A 135 -5.35 -4.04 4.66
C ILE A 135 -4.89 -4.13 6.12
N ILE A 136 -5.84 -4.23 7.05
CA ILE A 136 -5.54 -4.37 8.48
C ILE A 136 -4.75 -5.67 8.74
N LEU A 137 -5.19 -6.80 8.19
CA LEU A 137 -4.54 -8.09 8.35
C LEU A 137 -3.17 -8.15 7.69
N TRP A 138 -3.00 -7.53 6.52
CA TRP A 138 -1.69 -7.39 5.91
C TRP A 138 -0.72 -6.75 6.91
N PHE A 139 -1.05 -5.56 7.41
CA PHE A 139 -0.15 -4.85 8.31
C PHE A 139 -0.04 -5.50 9.69
N ALA A 140 -1.09 -6.18 10.17
CA ALA A 140 -1.05 -6.95 11.42
C ALA A 140 -0.07 -8.13 11.32
N THR A 141 -0.04 -8.81 10.17
CA THR A 141 0.89 -9.90 9.90
C THR A 141 2.34 -9.37 9.90
N VAL A 142 2.59 -8.26 9.22
CA VAL A 142 3.92 -7.61 9.18
C VAL A 142 4.35 -7.04 10.54
N CYS A 143 3.38 -6.60 11.36
CA CYS A 143 3.62 -6.10 12.72
C CYS A 143 4.25 -7.16 13.64
N ILE A 144 3.92 -8.44 13.43
CA ILE A 144 4.44 -9.57 14.23
C ILE A 144 5.63 -10.29 13.57
N GLY A 145 6.21 -9.70 12.52
CA GLY A 145 7.35 -10.27 11.79
C GLY A 145 7.01 -11.49 10.93
N ALA A 146 5.72 -11.79 10.76
CA ALA A 146 5.23 -12.71 9.75
C ALA A 146 5.03 -11.98 8.41
N PHE A 147 4.73 -12.70 7.33
CA PHE A 147 4.40 -12.08 6.05
C PHE A 147 3.09 -12.64 5.46
N PRO A 148 2.29 -11.80 4.78
CA PRO A 148 1.04 -12.26 4.20
C PRO A 148 1.27 -12.91 2.83
N ALA A 149 0.53 -13.97 2.57
CA ALA A 149 0.32 -14.52 1.25
C ALA A 149 -1.04 -14.04 0.71
N LEU A 150 -1.03 -13.12 -0.24
CA LEU A 150 -2.21 -12.50 -0.84
C LEU A 150 -2.72 -13.43 -1.94
N VAL A 151 -3.73 -14.23 -1.61
CA VAL A 151 -4.32 -15.21 -2.51
C VAL A 151 -5.56 -14.59 -3.16
N ASN A 152 -5.53 -14.44 -4.49
CA ASN A 152 -6.68 -13.94 -5.23
C ASN A 152 -7.91 -14.84 -4.97
N TYR A 153 -8.99 -14.24 -4.48
CA TYR A 153 -10.23 -14.95 -4.12
C TYR A 153 -10.95 -15.62 -5.31
N ASN A 154 -10.50 -15.38 -6.54
CA ASN A 154 -11.00 -16.06 -7.74
C ASN A 154 -10.27 -17.39 -8.03
N LEU A 155 -9.19 -17.71 -7.32
CA LEU A 155 -8.47 -18.97 -7.47
C LEU A 155 -9.27 -20.10 -6.84
N GLU A 156 -9.45 -21.19 -7.57
CA GLU A 156 -10.17 -22.37 -7.11
C GLU A 156 -9.36 -23.64 -7.35
N ALA A 157 -9.86 -24.75 -6.81
CA ALA A 157 -9.42 -26.10 -7.13
C ALA A 157 -7.91 -26.32 -6.90
N GLU A 158 -7.25 -27.00 -7.84
CA GLU A 158 -5.84 -27.37 -7.74
C GLU A 158 -4.94 -26.15 -7.67
N THR A 159 -5.27 -25.05 -8.36
CA THR A 159 -4.47 -23.82 -8.33
C THR A 159 -4.46 -23.20 -6.94
N LEU A 160 -5.62 -23.11 -6.28
CA LEU A 160 -5.70 -22.63 -4.90
C LEU A 160 -4.84 -23.48 -3.97
N LEU A 161 -5.00 -24.81 -4.03
CA LEU A 161 -4.25 -25.74 -3.19
C LEU A 161 -2.74 -25.65 -3.43
N HIS A 162 -2.33 -25.46 -4.68
CA HIS A 162 -0.94 -25.29 -5.07
C HIS A 162 -0.36 -23.97 -4.53
N CYS A 163 -1.09 -22.86 -4.61
CA CYS A 163 -0.66 -21.59 -4.02
C CYS A 163 -0.46 -21.70 -2.51
N LEU A 164 -1.42 -22.31 -1.80
CA LEU A 164 -1.32 -22.49 -0.35
C LEU A 164 -0.12 -23.36 0.05
N GLU A 165 0.22 -24.36 -0.76
CA GLU A 165 1.40 -25.20 -0.57
C GLU A 165 2.71 -24.45 -0.80
N ILE A 166 2.83 -23.65 -1.87
CA ILE A 166 4.00 -22.80 -2.12
C ILE A 166 4.25 -21.82 -0.97
N CYS A 167 3.19 -21.33 -0.33
CA CYS A 167 3.30 -20.40 0.79
C CYS A 167 3.77 -21.06 2.08
N GLU A 168 3.68 -22.40 2.19
CA GLU A 168 3.86 -23.13 3.45
C GLU A 168 3.00 -22.57 4.60
N THR A 169 1.82 -22.02 4.28
CA THR A 169 0.95 -21.39 5.27
C THR A 169 0.33 -22.43 6.20
N LYS A 170 0.12 -22.06 7.47
CA LYS A 170 -0.63 -22.86 8.46
C LYS A 170 -1.98 -22.23 8.83
N LEU A 171 -2.22 -21.01 8.34
CA LEU A 171 -3.41 -20.23 8.65
C LEU A 171 -3.91 -19.53 7.38
N LEU A 172 -5.14 -19.85 7.00
CA LEU A 172 -5.89 -19.20 5.93
C LEU A 172 -6.99 -18.34 6.55
N LEU A 173 -6.93 -17.04 6.29
CA LEU A 173 -7.94 -16.07 6.70
C LEU A 173 -8.83 -15.72 5.53
N THR A 174 -10.14 -15.79 5.76
CA THR A 174 -11.17 -15.47 4.77
C THR A 174 -12.10 -14.38 5.29
N SER A 175 -12.65 -13.57 4.37
CA SER A 175 -13.59 -12.51 4.72
C SER A 175 -15.00 -13.07 4.89
N ALA A 176 -15.84 -12.37 5.65
CA ALA A 176 -17.25 -12.72 5.83
C ALA A 176 -18.12 -12.66 4.55
N ASP A 177 -17.53 -12.36 3.39
CA ASP A 177 -18.23 -12.35 2.11
C ASP A 177 -18.67 -13.75 1.70
N LYS A 178 -19.95 -13.89 1.35
CA LYS A 178 -20.56 -15.18 1.02
C LYS A 178 -19.88 -15.91 -0.12
N ASP A 179 -19.46 -15.20 -1.17
CA ASP A 179 -18.82 -15.84 -2.33
C ASP A 179 -17.39 -16.29 -2.02
N CYS A 180 -16.68 -15.61 -1.11
CA CYS A 180 -15.44 -16.15 -0.55
C CYS A 180 -15.69 -17.43 0.25
N GLN A 181 -16.72 -17.44 1.11
CA GLN A 181 -17.07 -18.60 1.94
C GLN A 181 -17.50 -19.80 1.09
N ASP A 182 -18.46 -19.62 0.20
CA ASP A 182 -18.99 -20.67 -0.68
C ASP A 182 -17.86 -21.32 -1.51
N ARG A 183 -16.81 -20.56 -1.87
CA ARG A 183 -15.63 -21.08 -2.59
C ARG A 183 -14.67 -21.86 -1.70
N ILE A 184 -14.37 -21.36 -0.50
CA ILE A 184 -13.51 -22.06 0.46
C ILE A 184 -14.18 -23.35 0.94
N GLU A 185 -15.49 -23.35 1.17
CA GLU A 185 -16.25 -24.54 1.59
C GLU A 185 -16.13 -25.70 0.60
N ARG A 186 -16.10 -25.42 -0.71
CA ARG A 186 -15.90 -26.45 -1.75
C ARG A 186 -14.58 -27.22 -1.58
N TRP A 187 -13.56 -26.55 -1.05
CA TRP A 187 -12.20 -27.08 -0.96
C TRP A 187 -11.74 -27.26 0.50
N GLN A 188 -12.61 -27.03 1.48
CA GLN A 188 -12.28 -27.03 2.89
C GLN A 188 -11.57 -28.31 3.33
N LYS A 189 -12.12 -29.49 2.98
CA LYS A 189 -11.51 -30.78 3.32
C LYS A 189 -10.11 -30.95 2.73
N SER A 190 -9.89 -30.47 1.50
CA SER A 190 -8.59 -30.56 0.83
C SER A 190 -7.56 -29.59 1.44
N ILE A 191 -8.01 -28.41 1.89
CA ILE A 191 -7.18 -27.44 2.59
C ILE A 191 -6.80 -27.97 3.99
N GLU A 192 -7.78 -28.49 4.75
CA GLU A 192 -7.57 -29.07 6.08
C GLU A 192 -6.69 -30.32 6.02
N ALA A 193 -6.79 -31.14 4.97
CA ALA A 193 -5.90 -32.28 4.74
C ALA A 193 -4.42 -31.86 4.60
N LYS A 194 -4.14 -30.61 4.23
CA LYS A 194 -2.80 -30.02 4.23
C LYS A 194 -2.41 -29.38 5.59
N SER A 195 -3.18 -29.65 6.65
CA SER A 195 -2.98 -29.09 7.99
C SER A 195 -3.10 -27.56 8.07
N ILE A 196 -3.83 -26.95 7.12
CA ILE A 196 -4.08 -25.51 7.10
C ILE A 196 -5.37 -25.24 7.86
N ARG A 197 -5.30 -24.40 8.90
CA ARG A 197 -6.50 -23.95 9.62
C ARG A 197 -7.15 -22.80 8.86
N ILE A 198 -8.47 -22.84 8.74
CA ILE A 198 -9.26 -21.81 8.08
C ILE A 198 -9.99 -21.01 9.16
N ILE A 199 -9.84 -19.69 9.15
CA ILE A 199 -10.61 -18.80 10.02
C ILE A 199 -11.31 -17.74 9.17
N ASN A 200 -12.61 -17.63 9.37
CA ASN A 200 -13.43 -16.58 8.76
C ASN A 200 -13.47 -15.36 9.69
N ILE A 201 -13.18 -14.17 9.16
CA ILE A 201 -13.25 -12.90 9.90
C ILE A 201 -14.70 -12.40 9.92
N GLU A 202 -15.55 -13.20 10.54
CA GLU A 202 -16.95 -12.89 10.81
C GLU A 202 -17.11 -12.02 12.06
N GLU A 203 -18.35 -11.65 12.38
CA GLU A 203 -18.64 -10.70 13.47
C GLU A 203 -18.14 -11.18 14.84
N THR A 204 -18.27 -12.47 15.15
CA THR A 204 -17.80 -13.07 16.41
C THR A 204 -16.28 -12.93 16.57
N VAL A 205 -15.52 -13.31 15.54
CA VAL A 205 -14.06 -13.16 15.51
C VAL A 205 -13.66 -11.70 15.60
N ARG A 206 -14.38 -10.79 14.92
CA ARG A 206 -14.14 -9.34 15.02
C ARG A 206 -14.38 -8.80 16.42
N GLN A 207 -15.38 -9.31 17.14
CA GLN A 207 -15.63 -8.94 18.54
C GLN A 207 -14.53 -9.44 19.48
N ASP A 208 -14.00 -10.65 19.24
CA ASP A 208 -12.88 -11.17 20.01
C ASP A 208 -11.61 -10.34 19.75
N ILE A 209 -11.34 -10.00 18.48
CA ILE A 209 -10.23 -9.10 18.11
C ILE A 209 -10.39 -7.72 18.77
N ALA A 210 -11.60 -7.17 18.82
CA ALA A 210 -11.86 -5.87 19.43
C ALA A 210 -11.57 -5.82 20.94
N ARG A 211 -11.45 -6.97 21.61
CA ARG A 211 -11.06 -7.09 23.02
C ARG A 211 -9.55 -7.21 23.22
N MET A 212 -8.79 -7.36 22.13
CA MET A 212 -7.35 -7.46 22.19
C MET A 212 -6.70 -6.15 22.61
N ARG A 213 -5.47 -6.28 23.10
CA ARG A 213 -4.63 -5.14 23.50
C ARG A 213 -4.44 -4.17 22.33
N LEU A 214 -4.51 -2.88 22.65
CA LEU A 214 -4.30 -1.76 21.71
C LEU A 214 -2.82 -1.38 21.55
N GLU A 215 -1.94 -2.04 22.29
CA GLU A 215 -0.50 -1.86 22.20
C GLU A 215 0.07 -2.81 21.16
N ALA A 216 0.96 -2.30 20.32
CA ALA A 216 1.64 -3.12 19.34
C ALA A 216 2.54 -4.15 20.04
N PRO A 217 2.62 -5.39 19.51
CA PRO A 217 3.58 -6.37 19.98
C PRO A 217 5.02 -5.84 20.01
N CYS A 218 5.81 -6.33 20.97
CA CYS A 218 7.20 -5.91 21.20
C CYS A 218 8.04 -5.99 19.91
N ASP A 219 9.04 -5.12 19.79
CA ASP A 219 9.96 -5.09 18.65
C ASP A 219 10.72 -6.42 18.42
N SER A 220 10.88 -7.24 19.47
CA SER A 220 11.50 -8.56 19.38
C SER A 220 10.83 -9.52 18.38
N TYR A 221 9.53 -9.37 18.12
CA TYR A 221 8.85 -10.17 17.08
C TYR A 221 9.34 -9.85 15.66
N ARG A 222 10.06 -8.75 15.46
CA ARG A 222 10.58 -8.33 14.14
C ARG A 222 12.09 -8.47 14.05
N ASP A 223 12.76 -9.01 15.06
CA ASP A 223 14.23 -9.14 15.07
C ASP A 223 14.77 -10.04 13.94
N SER A 224 13.97 -11.01 13.49
CA SER A 224 14.30 -11.90 12.38
C SER A 224 13.97 -11.33 11.00
N VAL A 225 13.37 -10.13 10.92
CA VAL A 225 12.99 -9.52 9.64
C VAL A 225 14.20 -8.85 9.02
N THR A 226 14.66 -9.40 7.90
CA THR A 226 15.83 -8.94 7.14
C THR A 226 15.42 -8.44 5.75
N GLY A 227 16.38 -7.94 4.97
CA GLY A 227 16.15 -7.57 3.58
C GLY A 227 15.69 -8.72 2.68
N ASP A 228 16.00 -9.96 3.06
CA ASP A 228 15.61 -11.17 2.33
C ASP A 228 14.25 -11.72 2.76
N THR A 229 13.68 -11.21 3.87
CA THR A 229 12.36 -11.61 4.32
C THR A 229 11.30 -11.15 3.31
N PRO A 230 10.42 -12.05 2.82
CA PRO A 230 9.37 -11.65 1.90
C PRO A 230 8.49 -10.57 2.51
N PHE A 231 8.27 -9.48 1.77
CA PHE A 231 7.31 -8.47 2.20
C PHE A 231 5.86 -8.98 2.12
N CYS A 232 5.54 -9.67 1.03
CA CYS A 232 4.32 -10.42 0.82
C CYS A 232 4.54 -11.40 -0.34
N LEU A 233 3.75 -12.47 -0.39
CA LEU A 233 3.60 -13.30 -1.58
C LEU A 233 2.29 -12.91 -2.28
N VAL A 234 2.27 -12.87 -3.61
CA VAL A 234 1.11 -12.40 -4.38
C VAL A 234 0.74 -13.43 -5.45
N PHE A 235 -0.46 -14.00 -5.34
CA PHE A 235 -0.98 -15.00 -6.26
C PHE A 235 -2.18 -14.42 -7.00
N THR A 236 -2.05 -14.24 -8.32
CA THR A 236 -3.03 -13.48 -9.12
C THR A 236 -3.70 -14.29 -10.23
N ARG A 237 -3.11 -15.40 -10.69
CA ARG A 237 -3.61 -16.25 -11.77
C ARG A 237 -3.28 -17.71 -11.50
#